data_AF-A0A5C6FY26-F1
#
_entry.id   AF-A0A5C6FY26-F1
#
_cell.length_a   1.000
_cell.length_b   1.000
_cell.length_c   1.000
_cell.angle_alpha   90.00
_cell.angle_beta   90.00
_cell.angle_gamma   90.00
#
_symmetry.space_group_name_H-M   'P 1'
#
loop_
_entity.id
_entity.type
_entity.pdbx_description
1 polymer ?
#
loop_
_entity_poly.entity_id
_entity_poly.type
_entity_poly.pdbx_seq_one_letter_code
_entity_poly.pdbx_strand_id
1 'polypeptide(L)'
;MDFDSRFGDKITHCELAIAHTFKDKILCVEALNAAADTAACYYGDDRSIRRKLPKNNRLAVYGDRVAEAALCRRWYTEGYESGAIQSPPKTMVPEHWF
;
A
#
# COMPACT_ATOMS: atom_id res chain seq x y z
N MET A 1 -0.72 -17.55 -10.63
CA MET A 1 -1.83 -17.00 -9.82
C MET A 1 -2.79 -16.21 -10.68
N ASP A 2 -4.07 -16.60 -10.66
CA ASP A 2 -5.18 -15.82 -11.23
C ASP A 2 -5.85 -15.02 -10.11
N PHE A 3 -5.87 -13.70 -10.25
CA PHE A 3 -6.67 -12.83 -9.40
C PHE A 3 -8.05 -12.69 -10.02
N ASP A 4 -9.08 -12.53 -9.18
CA ASP A 4 -10.40 -12.13 -9.68
C ASP A 4 -10.23 -10.88 -10.55
N SER A 5 -10.97 -10.77 -11.67
CA SER A 5 -10.72 -9.74 -12.71
C SER A 5 -10.70 -8.31 -12.12
N ARG A 6 -11.45 -8.11 -11.04
CA ARG A 6 -11.51 -6.87 -10.25
C ARG A 6 -10.18 -6.43 -9.62
N PHE A 7 -9.29 -7.36 -9.29
CA PHE A 7 -7.98 -7.06 -8.69
C PHE A 7 -6.86 -7.04 -9.72
N GLY A 8 -6.92 -7.87 -10.77
CA GLY A 8 -5.89 -7.93 -11.81
C GLY A 8 -5.60 -6.57 -12.46
N ASP A 9 -6.66 -5.86 -12.87
CA ASP A 9 -6.54 -4.54 -13.50
C ASP A 9 -5.99 -3.49 -12.53
N LYS A 10 -6.41 -3.55 -11.26
CA LYS A 10 -5.94 -2.64 -10.21
C LYS A 10 -4.47 -2.85 -9.89
N ILE A 11 -4.01 -4.10 -9.80
CA ILE A 11 -2.58 -4.41 -9.61
C ILE A 11 -1.78 -3.82 -10.76
N THR A 12 -2.21 -4.06 -12.00
CA THR A 12 -1.52 -3.57 -13.20
C THR A 12 -1.44 -2.04 -13.20
N HIS A 13 -2.55 -1.37 -12.87
CA HIS A 13 -2.57 0.09 -12.75
C HIS A 13 -1.62 0.59 -11.66
N CYS A 14 -1.60 -0.06 -10.48
CA CYS A 14 -0.67 0.27 -9.42
C CYS A 14 0.79 0.08 -9.85
N GLU A 15 1.15 -1.07 -10.42
CA GLU A 15 2.52 -1.37 -10.87
C GLU A 15 3.05 -0.31 -11.85
N LEU A 16 2.17 0.15 -12.76
CA LEU A 16 2.49 1.24 -13.69
C LEU A 16 2.66 2.59 -12.97
N ALA A 17 1.76 2.92 -12.03
CA ALA A 17 1.77 4.20 -11.33
C ALA A 17 3.01 4.40 -10.45
N ILE A 18 3.49 3.33 -9.79
CA ILE A 18 4.69 3.39 -8.93
C ILE A 18 5.97 2.91 -9.64
N ALA A 19 5.88 2.59 -10.94
CA ALA A 19 6.98 2.03 -11.74
C ALA A 19 7.69 0.84 -11.05
N HIS A 20 6.93 -0.02 -10.38
CA HIS A 20 7.43 -1.14 -9.61
C HIS A 20 6.58 -2.39 -9.86
N THR A 21 7.23 -3.49 -10.24
CA THR A 21 6.58 -4.78 -10.42
C THR A 21 6.69 -5.60 -9.14
N PHE A 22 5.55 -6.00 -8.57
CA PHE A 22 5.54 -6.80 -7.35
C PHE A 22 5.89 -8.25 -7.66
N LYS A 23 6.87 -8.79 -6.93
CA LYS A 23 7.19 -10.23 -6.99
C LYS A 23 6.06 -11.07 -6.42
N ASP A 24 5.47 -10.60 -5.33
CA ASP A 24 4.28 -11.20 -4.71
C ASP A 24 3.10 -10.26 -4.88
N LYS A 25 2.24 -10.59 -5.86
CA LYS A 25 1.04 -9.82 -6.16
C LYS A 25 -0.03 -9.94 -5.07
N ILE A 26 0.05 -10.93 -4.17
CA ILE A 26 -0.88 -11.07 -3.04
C ILE A 26 -0.74 -9.87 -2.09
N LEU A 27 0.49 -9.42 -1.82
CA LEU A 27 0.73 -8.25 -0.97
C LEU A 27 0.15 -6.96 -1.55
N CYS A 28 0.24 -6.79 -2.89
CA CYS A 28 -0.37 -5.65 -3.57
C CYS A 28 -1.90 -5.68 -3.41
N VAL A 29 -2.50 -6.85 -3.59
CA VAL A 29 -3.95 -7.03 -3.45
C VAL A 29 -4.41 -6.84 -2.01
N GLU A 30 -3.65 -7.34 -1.03
CA GLU A 30 -3.91 -7.09 0.39
C GLU A 30 -3.85 -5.59 0.70
N ALA A 31 -2.85 -4.87 0.19
CA ALA A 31 -2.73 -3.43 0.38
C ALA A 31 -3.92 -2.65 -0.21
N LEU A 32 -4.43 -3.10 -1.36
CA LEU A 32 -5.59 -2.53 -2.03
C LEU A 32 -6.93 -2.84 -1.33
N ASN A 33 -6.98 -3.82 -0.41
CA ASN A 33 -8.18 -4.19 0.31
C ASN A 33 -8.42 -3.30 1.55
N ALA A 34 -8.63 -2.00 1.33
CA ALA A 34 -8.85 -1.01 2.38
C ALA A 34 -10.23 -1.11 3.05
N ALA A 35 -11.27 -1.46 2.28
CA ALA A 35 -12.67 -1.41 2.71
C ALA A 35 -13.13 -2.66 3.50
N ALA A 36 -12.23 -3.58 3.83
CA ALA A 36 -12.58 -4.86 4.45
C ALA A 36 -13.67 -5.60 3.64
N ASP A 37 -13.63 -5.50 2.30
CA ASP A 37 -14.63 -6.13 1.45
C ASP A 37 -14.63 -7.62 1.80
N THR A 38 -15.67 -8.07 2.49
CA THR A 38 -15.70 -9.41 3.09
C THR A 38 -15.70 -10.50 2.02
N ALA A 39 -15.97 -10.12 0.77
CA ALA A 39 -15.92 -10.97 -0.41
C ALA A 39 -14.55 -10.96 -1.12
N ALA A 40 -13.58 -10.13 -0.72
CA ALA A 40 -12.26 -10.08 -1.35
C ALA A 40 -11.54 -11.43 -1.17
N CYS A 41 -11.41 -12.18 -2.26
CA CYS A 41 -10.74 -13.47 -2.28
C CYS A 41 -9.79 -13.54 -3.49
N TYR A 42 -8.77 -14.40 -3.39
CA TYR A 42 -7.92 -14.77 -4.52
C TYR A 42 -7.88 -16.28 -4.67
N TYR A 43 -7.62 -16.75 -5.89
CA TYR A 43 -7.43 -18.17 -6.16
C TYR A 43 -5.95 -18.53 -5.95
N GLY A 44 -5.71 -19.56 -5.14
CA GLY A 44 -4.38 -20.17 -5.08
C GLY A 44 -4.00 -20.84 -6.40
N ASP A 45 -2.76 -21.33 -6.51
CA ASP A 45 -2.26 -21.93 -7.74
C ASP A 45 -3.05 -23.15 -8.23
N ASP A 46 -3.75 -23.85 -7.32
CA ASP A 46 -4.63 -24.97 -7.64
C ASP A 46 -6.00 -24.54 -8.23
N ARG A 47 -6.28 -23.22 -8.34
CA ARG A 47 -7.54 -22.61 -8.82
C ARG A 47 -8.84 -23.09 -8.14
N SER A 48 -8.75 -24.05 -7.23
CA SER A 48 -9.84 -24.69 -6.49
C SER A 48 -10.07 -24.04 -5.12
N ILE A 49 -9.01 -23.50 -4.50
CA ILE A 49 -9.04 -22.92 -3.16
C ILE A 49 -9.15 -21.41 -3.24
N ARG A 50 -10.32 -20.88 -2.90
CA ARG A 50 -10.51 -19.45 -2.62
C ARG A 50 -9.95 -19.12 -1.24
N ARG A 51 -8.98 -18.21 -1.19
CA ARG A 51 -8.44 -17.69 0.07
C ARG A 51 -8.95 -16.27 0.27
N LYS A 52 -9.43 -15.98 1.48
CA LYS A 52 -9.90 -14.65 1.86
C LYS A 52 -8.70 -13.71 2.00
N LEU A 53 -8.81 -12.52 1.43
CA LEU A 53 -7.83 -11.46 1.60
C LEU A 53 -8.07 -10.77 2.95
N PRO A 54 -7.04 -10.65 3.80
CA PRO A 54 -7.14 -9.83 4.99
C PRO A 54 -7.30 -8.35 4.60
N LYS A 55 -7.80 -7.56 5.55
CA LYS A 55 -7.85 -6.09 5.41
C LYS A 55 -6.43 -5.53 5.50
N ASN A 56 -6.16 -4.45 4.77
CA ASN A 56 -4.85 -3.81 4.71
C ASN A 56 -4.34 -3.19 6.04
N ASN A 57 -5.07 -3.26 7.16
CA ASN A 57 -4.72 -2.62 8.43
C ASN A 57 -3.26 -2.88 8.86
N ARG A 58 -2.76 -4.10 8.71
CA ARG A 58 -1.38 -4.45 9.10
C ARG A 58 -0.35 -3.76 8.21
N LEU A 59 -0.62 -3.72 6.91
CA LEU A 59 0.23 -3.04 5.94
C LEU A 59 0.17 -1.52 6.09
N ALA A 60 -0.99 -0.96 6.45
CA ALA A 60 -1.13 0.47 6.73
C ALA A 60 -0.24 0.90 7.91
N VAL A 61 -0.34 0.22 9.05
CA VAL A 61 0.50 0.52 10.23
C VAL A 61 1.98 0.38 9.92
N TYR A 62 2.37 -0.65 9.16
CA TYR A 62 3.76 -0.81 8.73
C TYR A 62 4.20 0.32 7.79
N GLY A 63 3.35 0.68 6.82
CA GLY A 63 3.58 1.74 5.86
C GLY A 63 3.80 3.09 6.53
N ASP A 64 3.01 3.43 7.55
CA ASP A 64 3.15 4.68 8.32
C ASP A 64 4.54 4.81 8.94
N ARG A 65 5.04 3.73 9.57
CA ARG A 65 6.37 3.72 10.20
C ARG A 65 7.51 3.80 9.19
N VAL A 66 7.37 3.11 8.06
CA VAL A 66 8.36 3.17 6.98
C VAL A 66 8.39 4.57 6.34
N ALA A 67 7.23 5.17 6.10
CA ALA A 67 7.10 6.51 5.55
C ALA A 67 7.69 7.56 6.51
N GLU A 68 7.35 7.49 7.80
CA GLU A 68 7.91 8.37 8.83
C GLU A 68 9.44 8.29 8.85
N ALA A 69 10.02 7.08 8.91
CA ALA A 69 11.46 6.90 8.91
C ALA A 69 12.13 7.42 7.63
N ALA A 70 11.52 7.16 6.46
CA ALA A 70 12.03 7.62 5.17
C ALA A 70 12.01 9.15 5.07
N LEU A 71 10.93 9.80 5.51
CA LEU A 71 10.78 11.25 5.53
C LEU A 71 11.77 11.89 6.52
N CYS A 72 11.90 11.35 7.72
CA CYS A 72 12.88 11.81 8.71
C CYS A 72 14.32 11.71 8.17
N ARG A 73 14.66 10.59 7.53
CA ARG A 73 15.98 10.41 6.92
C ARG A 73 16.21 11.42 5.81
N ARG A 74 15.25 11.60 4.91
CA ARG A 74 15.33 12.56 3.81
C ARG A 74 15.52 13.98 4.34
N TRP A 75 14.73 14.36 5.33
CA TRP A 75 14.82 15.65 6.00
C TRP A 75 16.21 15.88 6.60
N TYR A 76 16.74 14.90 7.33
CA TYR A 76 18.09 14.97 7.90
C TYR A 76 19.17 15.12 6.82
N THR A 77 19.07 14.35 5.73
CA THR A 77 20.06 14.42 4.63
C THR A 77 19.99 15.72 3.84
N GLU A 78 18.82 16.35 3.75
CA GLU A 78 18.63 17.63 3.06
C GLU A 78 19.03 18.83 3.94
N GLY A 79 19.40 18.60 5.21
CA GLY A 79 20.03 19.61 6.06
C GLY A 79 19.08 20.66 6.65
N TYR A 80 17.79 20.34 6.77
CA TYR A 80 16.82 21.26 7.37
C TYR A 80 17.06 21.44 8.87
N GLU A 81 16.87 22.66 9.36
CA GLU A 81 17.01 22.99 10.78
C GLU A 81 15.79 22.54 11.59
N SER A 82 16.02 22.13 12.84
CA SER A 82 15.05 21.53 13.77
C SER A 82 13.79 22.37 14.01
N GLY A 83 13.81 23.68 13.72
CA GLY A 83 12.68 24.60 13.86
C GLY A 83 11.69 24.62 12.67
N ALA A 84 12.00 23.99 11.54
CA ALA A 84 11.10 23.95 10.38
C ALA A 84 9.98 22.91 10.49
N ILE A 85 10.00 22.05 11.53
CA ILE A 85 8.98 21.02 11.76
C ILE A 85 7.90 21.57 12.70
N GLN A 86 7.19 22.63 12.29
CA GLN A 86 5.85 22.86 12.81
C GLN A 86 4.90 22.03 11.96
N SER A 87 4.63 20.81 12.42
CA SER A 87 3.87 19.74 11.74
C SER A 87 4.54 19.15 10.49
N PRO A 88 4.51 17.81 10.29
CA PRO A 88 4.77 17.27 8.96
C PRO A 88 3.82 17.99 7.99
N PRO A 89 4.29 18.45 6.82
CA PRO A 89 3.44 19.19 5.90
C PRO A 89 2.19 18.36 5.62
N LYS A 90 1.02 18.84 6.11
CA LYS A 90 -0.30 18.31 5.74
C LYS A 90 -0.51 18.28 4.22
N THR A 91 0.36 18.92 3.45
CA THR A 91 0.39 18.91 1.99
C THR A 91 1.04 17.66 1.38
N MET A 92 1.63 16.75 2.17
CA MET A 92 2.24 15.51 1.68
C MET A 92 1.39 14.26 1.90
N VAL A 93 0.27 14.37 2.63
CA VAL A 93 -0.72 13.29 2.76
C VAL A 93 -2.02 13.83 2.17
N PRO A 94 -2.44 13.40 0.96
CA PRO A 94 -3.70 13.85 0.39
C PRO A 94 -4.85 13.47 1.31
N GLU A 95 -5.58 14.45 1.84
CA GLU A 95 -6.75 14.29 2.74
C GLU A 95 -7.97 13.63 2.04
N HIS A 96 -7.77 12.82 0.98
CA HIS A 96 -8.84 12.26 0.15
C HIS A 96 -8.87 10.72 0.14
N TRP A 97 -8.14 10.05 1.04
CA TRP A 97 -8.04 8.58 1.10
C TRP A 97 -8.55 7.97 2.43
N PHE A 98 -9.59 8.57 3.03
CA PHE A 98 -10.39 7.96 4.09
C PHE A 98 -11.83 7.77 3.66
#